data_AF-A0A1B9H4F1-F1
#
_entry.id   AF-A0A1B9H4F1-F1
#
_cell.length_a   1.000
_cell.length_b   1.000
_cell.length_c   1.000
_cell.angle_alpha   90.00
_cell.angle_beta   90.00
_cell.angle_gamma   90.00
#
_symmetry.space_group_name_H-M   'P 1'
#
loop_
_entity.id
_entity.type
_entity.pdbx_description
1 polymer ?
#
loop_
_entity_poly.entity_id
_entity_poly.type
_entity_poly.pdbx_seq_one_letter_code
_entity_poly.pdbx_strand_id
1 'polypeptide(L)'
;MSSTAYQPIPTSSPPSSRPTSPQYQSRTSTHTPLHETDPSYRPLRRSVQDEFNRPAPSWWKRVLLVIALFAMGWISIKLGSQGWGSGTKDGDKPTIIYASRYSDEHKYRPAASPVITEYLPGNRIRLRGASIGGVGIKEEDKPLTPKQKLKKEQERREEARNKAREKMGLRVKKKNTLEGMKEKEKDKVRELGRKMRGEV
;
A
#
# COMPACT_ATOMS: atom_id res chain seq x y z
N MET A 1 -43.03 -35.58 -29.66
CA MET A 1 -42.91 -35.36 -28.21
C MET A 1 -42.19 -36.58 -27.64
N SER A 2 -40.88 -36.48 -27.41
CA SER A 2 -40.07 -37.61 -26.98
C SER A 2 -40.11 -37.77 -25.46
N SER A 3 -40.60 -38.90 -24.97
CA SER A 3 -40.57 -39.27 -23.56
C SER A 3 -39.24 -39.95 -23.23
N THR A 4 -38.39 -39.28 -22.46
CA THR A 4 -37.13 -39.84 -21.97
C THR A 4 -37.42 -40.79 -20.80
N ALA A 5 -37.25 -42.10 -21.02
CA ALA A 5 -37.32 -43.10 -19.97
C ALA A 5 -36.01 -43.09 -19.15
N TYR A 6 -36.11 -42.94 -17.84
CA TYR A 6 -34.95 -43.02 -16.94
C TYR A 6 -34.50 -44.47 -16.76
N GLN A 7 -33.20 -44.74 -16.95
CA GLN A 7 -32.56 -45.99 -16.54
C GLN A 7 -32.15 -45.91 -15.06
N PRO A 8 -32.45 -46.94 -14.23
CA PRO A 8 -31.92 -47.01 -12.87
C PRO A 8 -30.43 -47.39 -12.86
N ILE A 9 -29.72 -46.84 -11.89
CA ILE A 9 -28.28 -46.98 -11.69
C ILE A 9 -27.98 -48.42 -11.19
N PRO A 10 -26.96 -49.12 -11.71
CA PRO A 10 -26.58 -50.45 -11.21
C PRO A 10 -25.96 -50.34 -9.81
N THR A 11 -26.60 -50.96 -8.81
CA THR A 11 -26.03 -51.14 -7.47
C THR A 11 -25.11 -52.36 -7.48
N SER A 12 -23.81 -52.16 -7.66
CA SER A 12 -22.80 -53.18 -7.35
C SER A 12 -22.59 -53.23 -5.85
N SER A 13 -23.04 -54.32 -5.22
CA SER A 13 -22.69 -54.66 -3.83
C SER A 13 -21.19 -54.95 -3.73
N PRO A 14 -20.45 -54.39 -2.75
CA PRO A 14 -19.04 -54.71 -2.57
C PRO A 14 -18.87 -56.15 -2.04
N PRO A 15 -17.83 -56.88 -2.47
CA PRO A 15 -17.54 -58.21 -1.95
C PRO A 15 -17.15 -58.14 -0.48
N SER A 16 -17.87 -58.89 0.35
CA SER A 16 -17.59 -59.07 1.78
C SER A 16 -16.35 -59.94 1.96
N SER A 17 -15.16 -59.35 1.95
CA SER A 17 -13.94 -59.98 2.50
C SER A 17 -13.87 -59.72 4.00
N ARG A 18 -14.33 -60.69 4.79
CA ARG A 18 -14.26 -60.70 6.25
C ARG A 18 -12.90 -61.29 6.67
N PRO A 19 -11.97 -60.54 7.28
CA PRO A 19 -10.84 -61.14 7.96
C PRO A 19 -11.29 -61.70 9.31
N THR A 20 -11.00 -62.97 9.52
CA THR A 20 -11.17 -63.71 10.77
C THR A 20 -10.45 -62.98 11.91
N SER A 21 -11.21 -62.52 12.91
CA SER A 21 -10.66 -61.96 14.15
C SER A 21 -10.82 -62.99 15.29
N PRO A 22 -9.89 -63.06 16.24
CA PRO A 22 -9.86 -64.13 17.23
C PRO A 22 -10.99 -63.98 18.26
N GLN A 23 -11.64 -65.11 18.57
CA GLN A 23 -12.58 -65.23 19.69
C GLN A 23 -11.90 -64.77 20.98
N TYR A 24 -12.35 -63.64 21.53
CA TYR A 24 -12.13 -63.33 22.94
C TYR A 24 -13.38 -63.68 23.74
N GLN A 25 -13.12 -64.52 24.72
CA GLN A 25 -13.99 -65.17 25.67
C GLN A 25 -15.02 -64.23 26.29
N SER A 26 -16.29 -64.67 26.28
CA SER A 26 -17.38 -64.09 27.05
C SER A 26 -17.08 -64.20 28.55
N ARG A 27 -16.65 -63.10 29.18
CA ARG A 27 -16.76 -62.96 30.63
C ARG A 27 -18.15 -62.42 30.95
N THR A 28 -18.95 -63.29 31.54
CA THR A 28 -20.16 -62.96 32.29
C THR A 28 -19.87 -61.85 33.29
N SER A 29 -20.43 -60.67 33.06
CA SER A 29 -20.62 -59.67 34.10
C SER A 29 -22.09 -59.29 34.10
N THR A 30 -22.80 -59.84 35.08
CA THR A 30 -24.17 -59.54 35.40
C THR A 30 -24.24 -58.09 35.86
N HIS A 31 -24.59 -57.19 34.95
CA HIS A 31 -25.13 -55.88 35.30
C HIS A 31 -26.22 -55.58 34.28
N THR A 32 -27.47 -55.78 34.69
CA THR A 32 -28.66 -55.40 33.92
C THR A 32 -28.94 -53.92 34.18
N PRO A 33 -28.64 -52.98 33.26
CA PRO A 33 -29.25 -51.66 33.31
C PRO A 33 -30.70 -51.79 32.81
N LEU A 34 -31.66 -51.40 33.66
CA LEU A 34 -33.10 -51.29 33.40
C LEU A 34 -33.44 -50.17 32.37
N HIS A 35 -32.72 -50.08 31.25
CA HIS A 35 -32.87 -48.97 30.30
C HIS A 35 -32.88 -49.44 28.83
N GLU A 36 -33.61 -50.53 28.57
CA GLU A 36 -33.66 -51.18 27.25
C GLU A 36 -34.97 -50.93 26.50
N THR A 37 -35.91 -50.17 27.06
CA THR A 37 -37.26 -49.94 26.47
C THR A 37 -37.44 -48.58 25.80
N ASP A 38 -36.41 -47.74 25.70
CA ASP A 38 -36.49 -46.47 24.98
C ASP A 38 -35.89 -46.59 23.56
N PRO A 39 -36.70 -46.53 22.48
CA PRO A 39 -36.23 -46.63 21.11
C PRO A 39 -35.33 -45.45 20.67
N SER A 40 -35.21 -44.40 21.49
CA SER A 40 -34.32 -43.27 21.22
C SER A 40 -32.89 -43.42 21.78
N TYR A 41 -32.64 -44.49 22.56
CA TYR A 41 -31.33 -44.68 23.19
C TYR A 41 -30.35 -45.41 22.27
N ARG A 42 -29.62 -44.65 21.45
CA ARG A 42 -28.44 -45.13 20.73
C ARG A 42 -27.22 -44.87 21.61
N PRO A 43 -26.52 -45.89 22.16
CA PRO A 43 -25.30 -45.63 22.92
C PRO A 43 -24.30 -44.94 22.01
N LEU A 44 -23.91 -43.72 22.38
CA LEU A 44 -22.86 -42.98 21.69
C LEU A 44 -21.61 -43.86 21.66
N ARG A 45 -21.02 -44.04 20.47
CA ARG A 45 -19.76 -44.78 20.35
C ARG A 45 -18.77 -44.19 21.35
N ARG A 46 -17.95 -45.02 21.99
CA ARG A 46 -16.95 -44.59 23.00
C ARG A 46 -16.11 -43.39 22.53
N SER A 47 -15.76 -43.36 21.24
CA SER A 47 -15.08 -42.23 20.59
C SER A 47 -15.83 -40.90 20.66
N VAL A 48 -17.17 -40.93 20.58
CA VAL A 48 -18.05 -39.76 20.70
C VAL A 48 -18.16 -39.34 22.16
N GLN A 49 -18.27 -40.29 23.09
CA GLN A 49 -18.28 -39.99 24.52
C GLN A 49 -16.96 -39.36 25.00
N ASP A 50 -15.83 -39.83 24.48
CA ASP A 50 -14.49 -39.28 24.75
C ASP A 50 -14.30 -37.88 24.13
N GLU A 51 -15.04 -37.55 23.07
CA GLU A 51 -15.06 -36.22 22.47
C GLU A 51 -15.87 -35.21 23.29
N PHE A 52 -17.00 -35.64 23.87
CA PHE A 52 -17.81 -34.80 24.75
C PHE A 52 -17.19 -34.59 26.14
N ASN A 53 -16.40 -35.55 26.65
CA ASN A 53 -15.76 -35.49 27.97
C ASN A 53 -14.33 -34.93 27.94
N ARG A 54 -14.02 -33.99 27.05
CA ARG A 54 -12.68 -33.38 27.04
C ARG A 54 -12.53 -32.44 28.23
N PRO A 55 -11.48 -32.58 29.07
CA PRO A 55 -11.25 -31.66 30.17
C PRO A 55 -11.06 -30.25 29.63
N ALA A 56 -11.62 -29.26 30.34
CA ALA A 56 -11.53 -27.87 29.93
C ALA A 56 -10.04 -27.49 29.72
N PRO A 57 -9.72 -26.73 28.66
CA PRO A 57 -8.34 -26.37 28.38
C PRO A 57 -7.75 -25.60 29.55
N SER A 58 -6.50 -25.94 29.90
CA SER A 58 -5.77 -25.31 30.99
C SER A 58 -5.69 -23.80 30.82
N TRP A 59 -5.77 -23.06 31.93
CA TRP A 59 -5.85 -21.60 31.95
C TRP A 59 -4.72 -20.92 31.15
N TRP A 60 -3.49 -21.43 31.24
CA TRP A 60 -2.34 -20.96 30.48
C TRP A 60 -2.53 -21.03 28.95
N LYS A 61 -3.20 -22.08 28.43
CA LYS A 61 -3.48 -22.21 27.00
C LYS A 61 -4.44 -21.13 26.53
N ARG A 62 -5.39 -20.73 27.39
CA ARG A 62 -6.30 -19.61 27.13
C ARG A 62 -5.54 -18.28 27.11
N VAL A 63 -4.63 -18.07 28.05
CA VAL A 63 -3.76 -16.87 28.09
C VAL A 63 -2.90 -16.78 26.82
N LEU A 64 -2.24 -17.87 26.42
CA LEU A 64 -1.47 -17.90 25.18
C LEU A 64 -2.34 -17.61 23.95
N LEU A 65 -3.56 -18.16 23.89
CA LEU A 65 -4.48 -17.90 22.77
C LEU A 65 -4.85 -16.42 22.69
N VAL A 66 -5.13 -15.78 23.83
CA VAL A 66 -5.43 -14.35 23.89
C VAL A 66 -4.22 -13.52 23.44
N ILE A 67 -3.01 -13.84 23.92
CA ILE A 67 -1.77 -13.17 23.49
C ILE A 67 -1.53 -13.37 21.99
N ALA A 68 -1.77 -14.57 21.45
CA ALA A 68 -1.61 -14.86 20.04
C ALA A 68 -2.59 -14.03 19.18
N LEU A 69 -3.84 -13.89 19.61
CA LEU A 69 -4.83 -13.03 18.95
C LEU A 69 -4.40 -11.55 18.95
N PHE A 70 -3.93 -11.03 20.08
CA PHE A 70 -3.42 -9.66 20.16
C PHE A 70 -2.16 -9.46 19.33
N ALA A 71 -1.23 -10.42 19.36
CA ALA A 71 -0.02 -10.40 18.54
C ALA A 71 -0.36 -10.41 17.05
N MET A 72 -1.32 -11.24 16.62
CA MET A 72 -1.75 -11.30 15.23
C MET A 72 -2.44 -10.00 14.78
N GLY A 73 -3.29 -9.42 15.62
CA GLY A 73 -3.89 -8.09 15.38
C GLY A 73 -2.84 -6.99 15.30
N TRP A 74 -1.89 -6.98 16.24
CA TRP A 74 -0.77 -6.03 16.24
C TRP A 74 0.10 -6.15 14.99
N ILE A 75 0.47 -7.37 14.60
CA ILE A 75 1.25 -7.66 13.39
C ILE A 75 0.47 -7.20 12.16
N SER A 76 -0.84 -7.46 12.08
CA SER A 76 -1.67 -7.00 10.95
C SER A 76 -1.65 -5.47 10.80
N ILE A 77 -1.80 -4.73 11.89
CA ILE A 77 -1.75 -3.26 11.88
C ILE A 77 -0.32 -2.78 11.54
N LYS A 78 0.70 -3.39 12.15
CA LYS A 78 2.11 -3.07 11.93
C LYS A 78 2.49 -3.25 10.45
N LEU A 79 2.12 -4.38 9.84
CA LEU A 79 2.38 -4.67 8.43
C LEU A 79 1.53 -3.80 7.50
N GLY A 80 0.28 -3.50 7.86
CA GLY A 80 -0.57 -2.57 7.10
C GLY A 80 -0.08 -1.13 7.15
N SER A 81 0.50 -0.70 8.28
CA SER A 81 1.11 0.62 8.44
C SER A 81 2.48 0.76 7.77
N GLN A 82 3.12 -0.37 7.46
CA GLN A 82 4.45 -0.47 6.85
C GLN A 82 4.36 -0.98 5.41
N GLY A 83 3.19 -0.85 4.75
CA GLY A 83 2.99 -1.01 3.30
C GLY A 83 3.51 -2.27 2.65
N TRP A 84 3.82 -3.30 3.43
CA TRP A 84 4.57 -4.45 2.97
C TRP A 84 3.75 -5.38 2.07
N GLY A 85 2.41 -5.27 2.10
CA GLY A 85 1.47 -6.11 1.36
C GLY A 85 0.92 -5.51 0.06
N SER A 86 1.03 -4.20 -0.14
CA SER A 86 0.86 -3.59 -1.47
C SER A 86 2.26 -3.46 -2.06
N GLY A 87 2.53 -3.98 -3.25
CA GLY A 87 3.82 -3.87 -3.96
C GLY A 87 4.26 -2.44 -4.30
N THR A 88 3.80 -1.46 -3.55
CA THR A 88 4.09 -0.04 -3.62
C THR A 88 4.65 0.34 -2.26
N LYS A 89 5.99 0.43 -2.20
CA LYS A 89 6.72 0.96 -1.03
C LYS A 89 6.00 2.18 -0.48
N ASP A 90 5.74 2.20 0.83
CA ASP A 90 5.10 3.33 1.51
C ASP A 90 5.76 4.65 1.12
N GLY A 91 4.97 5.52 0.49
CA GLY A 91 5.34 6.92 0.27
C GLY A 91 5.21 7.42 -1.16
N ASP A 92 5.19 6.52 -2.15
CA ASP A 92 5.03 6.90 -3.55
C ASP A 92 3.54 7.10 -3.89
N LYS A 93 2.94 8.12 -3.25
CA LYS A 93 1.79 8.81 -3.83
C LYS A 93 2.09 8.99 -5.32
N PRO A 94 1.19 8.57 -6.22
CA PRO A 94 1.50 8.60 -7.63
C PRO A 94 1.92 10.01 -8.01
N THR A 95 3.11 10.17 -8.59
CA THR A 95 3.56 11.51 -8.98
C THR A 95 2.71 11.93 -10.18
N ILE A 96 1.80 12.85 -9.91
CA ILE A 96 0.85 13.35 -10.91
C ILE A 96 1.58 14.35 -11.82
N ILE A 97 1.74 13.97 -13.08
CA ILE A 97 2.28 14.84 -14.12
C ILE A 97 1.09 15.44 -14.88
N TYR A 98 0.89 16.75 -14.70
CA TYR A 98 -0.15 17.50 -15.39
C TYR A 98 0.32 17.89 -16.79
N ALA A 99 -0.51 17.66 -17.81
CA ALA A 99 -0.25 18.07 -19.18
C ALA A 99 -1.49 18.72 -19.81
N SER A 100 -1.29 19.75 -20.64
CA SER A 100 -2.35 20.31 -21.47
C SER A 100 -2.75 19.29 -22.56
N ARG A 101 -4.05 19.22 -22.86
CA ARG A 101 -4.59 18.34 -23.92
C ARG A 101 -4.65 19.04 -25.28
N TYR A 102 -4.75 20.37 -25.28
CA TYR A 102 -4.90 21.22 -26.46
C TYR A 102 -3.74 22.23 -26.49
N SER A 103 -3.33 22.64 -27.69
CA SER A 103 -2.40 23.75 -27.88
C SER A 103 -3.10 25.08 -27.64
N ASP A 104 -2.34 26.12 -27.28
CA ASP A 104 -2.86 27.46 -26.97
C ASP A 104 -3.61 28.12 -28.15
N GLU A 105 -3.42 27.58 -29.35
CA GLU A 105 -3.94 28.15 -30.61
C GLU A 105 -5.31 27.57 -31.02
N HIS A 106 -5.77 26.44 -30.46
CA HIS A 106 -6.97 25.75 -30.97
C HIS A 106 -8.04 25.46 -29.89
N LYS A 107 -9.28 25.80 -30.29
CA LYS A 107 -10.57 25.84 -29.59
C LYS A 107 -10.68 25.09 -28.25
N TYR A 108 -10.83 25.88 -27.19
CA TYR A 108 -11.18 25.47 -25.84
C TYR A 108 -12.53 24.73 -25.81
N ARG A 109 -12.53 23.46 -25.40
CA ARG A 109 -13.71 22.78 -24.87
C ARG A 109 -13.40 22.42 -23.43
N PRO A 110 -14.03 23.09 -22.43
CA PRO A 110 -13.79 22.75 -21.04
C PRO A 110 -14.17 21.28 -20.82
N ALA A 111 -13.22 20.47 -20.39
CA ALA A 111 -13.46 19.07 -20.11
C ALA A 111 -14.31 18.96 -18.85
N ALA A 112 -15.37 18.15 -18.90
CA ALA A 112 -16.26 17.93 -17.76
C ALA A 112 -15.61 17.09 -16.64
N SER A 113 -14.47 16.43 -16.87
CA SER A 113 -13.73 15.69 -15.85
C SER A 113 -12.25 15.46 -16.25
N PRO A 114 -11.32 15.32 -15.27
CA PRO A 114 -9.93 14.96 -15.55
C PRO A 114 -9.82 13.58 -16.20
N VAL A 115 -8.95 13.45 -17.21
CA VAL A 115 -8.73 12.17 -17.92
C VAL A 115 -7.34 11.65 -17.57
N ILE A 116 -7.29 10.48 -16.92
CA ILE A 116 -6.04 9.73 -16.73
C ILE A 116 -5.63 9.18 -18.08
N THR A 117 -4.47 9.58 -18.59
CA THR A 117 -4.05 9.21 -19.95
C THR A 117 -2.97 8.15 -20.02
N GLU A 118 -2.15 8.02 -18.98
CA GLU A 118 -1.04 7.07 -18.99
C GLU A 118 -0.57 6.77 -17.56
N TYR A 119 -0.29 5.49 -17.30
CA TYR A 119 0.45 5.03 -16.14
C TYR A 119 1.91 4.84 -16.57
N LEU A 120 2.78 5.73 -16.11
CA LEU A 120 4.20 5.69 -16.45
C LEU A 120 4.95 4.77 -15.49
N PRO A 121 6.06 4.14 -15.93
CA PRO A 121 6.92 3.37 -15.04
C PRO A 121 7.45 4.27 -13.92
N GLY A 122 7.47 3.72 -12.70
CA GLY A 122 7.90 4.41 -11.48
C GLY A 122 6.77 5.15 -10.74
N ASN A 123 5.56 4.61 -10.68
CA ASN A 123 4.43 5.18 -9.93
C ASN A 123 4.04 6.61 -10.36
N ARG A 124 4.15 6.94 -11.65
CA ARG A 124 3.78 8.27 -12.15
C ARG A 124 2.50 8.18 -12.96
N ILE A 125 1.61 9.14 -12.78
CA ILE A 125 0.32 9.19 -13.49
C ILE A 125 0.28 10.47 -14.31
N ARG A 126 0.08 10.36 -15.62
CA ARG A 126 -0.07 11.52 -16.50
C ARG A 126 -1.54 11.89 -16.64
N LEU A 127 -1.91 13.02 -16.03
CA LEU A 127 -3.26 13.59 -16.13
C LEU A 127 -3.29 14.62 -17.25
N ARG A 128 -4.26 14.49 -18.17
CA ARG A 128 -4.54 15.53 -19.17
C ARG A 128 -5.83 16.26 -18.82
N GLY A 129 -5.83 17.57 -19.05
CA GLY A 129 -7.01 18.40 -18.80
C GLY A 129 -7.21 18.82 -17.34
N ALA A 130 -6.23 18.55 -16.46
CA ALA A 130 -6.15 19.11 -15.13
C ALA A 130 -4.86 19.92 -15.00
N SER A 131 -4.92 21.03 -14.28
CA SER A 131 -3.75 21.82 -13.87
C SER A 131 -3.82 22.04 -12.36
N ILE A 132 -2.67 22.25 -11.72
CA ILE A 132 -2.57 22.50 -10.26
C ILE A 132 -3.42 23.71 -9.81
N GLY A 133 -3.66 24.68 -10.69
CA GLY A 133 -4.53 25.83 -10.40
C GLY A 133 -5.99 25.61 -10.78
N GLY A 134 -6.30 24.66 -11.66
CA GLY A 134 -7.58 24.60 -12.38
C GLY A 134 -7.39 24.93 -13.88
N VAL A 135 -8.42 24.67 -14.68
CA VAL A 135 -8.34 24.87 -16.14
C VAL A 135 -8.35 26.37 -16.46
N GLY A 136 -7.36 26.87 -17.21
CA GLY A 136 -7.30 28.27 -17.66
C GLY A 136 -6.51 29.26 -16.78
N ILE A 137 -5.80 28.79 -15.76
CA ILE A 137 -5.01 29.65 -14.86
C ILE A 137 -3.57 29.78 -15.37
N LYS A 138 -3.08 31.03 -15.44
CA LYS A 138 -1.71 31.36 -15.86
C LYS A 138 -0.68 30.83 -14.85
N GLU A 139 0.57 30.64 -15.29
CA GLU A 139 1.61 30.06 -14.42
C GLU A 139 1.95 30.93 -13.20
N GLU A 140 1.81 32.24 -13.35
CA GLU A 140 1.98 33.24 -12.29
C GLU A 140 0.94 33.13 -11.15
N ASP A 141 -0.25 32.61 -11.44
CA ASP A 141 -1.37 32.54 -10.49
C ASP A 141 -1.45 31.21 -9.73
N LYS A 142 -0.50 30.29 -9.98
CA LYS A 142 -0.43 29.00 -9.28
C LYS A 142 -0.06 29.23 -7.80
N PRO A 143 -0.74 28.59 -6.83
CA PRO A 143 -0.38 28.75 -5.43
C PRO A 143 1.04 28.23 -5.18
N LEU A 144 1.87 29.08 -4.55
CA LEU A 144 3.25 28.73 -4.20
C LEU A 144 3.27 27.51 -3.27
N THR A 145 4.15 26.55 -3.59
CA THR A 145 4.41 25.41 -2.69
C THR A 145 5.01 25.90 -1.35
N PRO A 146 4.83 25.18 -0.23
CA PRO A 146 5.35 25.59 1.07
C PRO A 146 6.86 25.92 1.05
N LYS A 147 7.65 25.13 0.32
CA LYS A 147 9.09 25.38 0.13
C LYS A 147 9.38 26.69 -0.60
N GLN A 148 8.62 26.99 -1.65
CA GLN A 148 8.76 28.24 -2.40
C GLN A 148 8.33 29.46 -1.56
N LYS A 149 7.29 29.32 -0.74
CA LYS A 149 6.88 30.37 0.21
C LYS A 149 8.00 30.70 1.20
N LEU A 150 8.60 29.67 1.81
CA LEU A 150 9.71 29.84 2.74
C LEU A 150 10.92 30.52 2.09
N LYS A 151 11.27 30.13 0.86
CA LYS A 151 12.37 30.76 0.12
C LYS A 151 12.10 32.25 -0.15
N LYS A 152 10.88 32.59 -0.57
CA LYS A 152 10.45 33.98 -0.82
C LYS A 152 10.49 34.82 0.45
N GLU A 153 10.11 34.25 1.59
CA GLU A 153 10.18 34.91 2.90
C GLU A 153 11.63 35.15 3.34
N GLN A 154 12.50 34.15 3.16
CA GLN A 154 13.94 34.30 3.40
C GLN A 154 14.55 35.40 2.54
N GLU A 155 14.23 35.43 1.24
CA GLU A 155 14.69 36.47 0.32
C GLU A 155 14.23 37.87 0.76
N ARG A 156 12.95 38.03 1.14
CA ARG A 156 12.41 39.28 1.67
C ARG A 156 13.15 39.73 2.94
N ARG A 157 13.46 38.80 3.84
CA ARG A 157 14.19 39.09 5.09
C ARG A 157 15.64 39.50 4.81
N GLU A 158 16.30 38.85 3.85
CA GLU A 158 17.65 39.22 3.43
C GLU A 158 17.70 40.59 2.77
N GLU A 159 16.73 40.91 1.93
CA GLU A 159 16.64 42.22 1.27
C GLU A 159 16.44 43.34 2.30
N ALA A 160 15.55 43.15 3.27
CA ALA A 160 15.36 44.09 4.38
C ALA A 160 16.66 44.28 5.20
N ARG A 161 17.37 43.18 5.48
CA ARG A 161 18.67 43.22 6.19
C ARG A 161 19.74 43.96 5.39
N ASN A 162 19.79 43.74 4.07
CA ASN A 162 20.75 44.40 3.19
C ASN A 162 20.43 45.90 3.06
N LYS A 163 19.16 46.27 2.90
CA LYS A 163 18.72 47.67 2.88
C LYS A 163 19.04 48.40 4.18
N ALA A 164 18.90 47.73 5.33
CA ALA A 164 19.32 48.29 6.62
C ALA A 164 20.84 48.49 6.70
N ARG A 165 21.63 47.53 6.20
CA ARG A 165 23.10 47.67 6.13
C ARG A 165 23.56 48.80 5.22
N GLU A 166 22.94 48.97 4.06
CA GLU A 166 23.22 50.08 3.14
C GLU A 166 22.94 51.43 3.81
N LYS A 167 21.81 51.55 4.53
CA LYS A 167 21.49 52.75 5.31
C LYS A 167 22.51 53.05 6.41
N MET A 168 23.15 52.02 6.95
CA MET A 168 24.20 52.14 7.97
C MET A 168 25.61 52.31 7.37
N GLY A 169 25.74 52.39 6.04
CA GLY A 169 27.03 52.55 5.35
C GLY A 169 27.90 51.29 5.31
N LEU A 170 27.36 50.11 5.65
CA LEU A 170 28.11 48.84 5.60
C LEU A 170 28.09 48.24 4.19
N ARG A 171 29.23 47.68 3.75
CA ARG A 171 29.33 46.99 2.45
C ARG A 171 28.36 45.81 2.39
N VAL A 172 27.50 45.80 1.37
CA VAL A 172 26.61 44.68 1.05
C VAL A 172 27.26 43.78 0.01
N LYS A 173 27.16 42.46 0.20
CA LYS A 173 27.55 41.48 -0.82
C LYS A 173 26.48 41.49 -1.93
N LYS A 174 26.83 42.02 -3.10
CA LYS A 174 25.99 41.91 -4.31
C LYS A 174 25.80 40.42 -4.64
N LYS A 175 24.55 40.01 -4.89
CA LYS A 175 24.26 38.68 -5.45
C LYS A 175 24.82 38.65 -6.88
N ASN A 176 25.58 37.61 -7.22
CA ASN A 176 26.09 37.44 -8.58
C ASN A 176 24.90 37.09 -9.49
N THR A 177 24.58 37.97 -10.44
CA THR A 177 23.60 37.68 -11.49
C THR A 177 24.18 36.67 -12.47
N LEU A 178 23.30 35.98 -13.22
CA LEU A 178 23.72 35.03 -14.25
C LEU A 178 24.66 35.68 -15.28
N GLU A 179 24.38 36.93 -15.64
CA GLU A 179 25.26 37.72 -16.52
C GLU A 179 26.63 37.98 -15.88
N GLY A 180 26.67 38.33 -14.59
CA GLY A 180 27.93 38.53 -13.89
C GLY A 180 28.72 37.23 -13.66
N MET A 181 28.06 36.07 -13.68
CA MET A 181 28.75 34.77 -13.69
C MET A 181 29.34 34.47 -15.07
N LYS A 182 28.59 34.70 -16.15
CA LYS A 182 29.08 34.54 -17.53
C LYS A 182 30.23 35.48 -17.84
N GLU A 183 30.19 36.71 -17.32
CA GLU A 183 31.25 37.70 -17.49
C GLU A 183 32.53 37.25 -16.76
N LYS A 184 32.42 36.80 -15.50
CA LYS A 184 33.55 36.19 -14.77
C LYS A 184 34.12 34.96 -15.45
N GLU A 185 33.27 34.14 -16.06
CA GLU A 185 33.71 32.96 -16.80
C GLU A 185 34.46 33.35 -18.08
N LYS A 186 33.95 34.33 -18.84
CA LYS A 186 34.64 34.90 -19.99
C LYS A 186 35.99 35.52 -19.61
N ASP A 187 36.05 36.25 -18.50
CA ASP A 187 37.29 36.83 -18.00
C ASP A 187 38.30 35.74 -17.60
N LYS A 188 37.83 34.68 -16.96
CA LYS A 188 38.66 33.53 -16.58
C LYS A 188 39.19 32.77 -17.80
N VAL A 189 38.37 32.60 -18.84
CA VAL A 189 38.78 32.02 -20.13
C VAL A 189 39.81 32.92 -20.81
N ARG A 190 39.61 34.23 -20.78
CA ARG A 190 40.54 35.23 -21.33
C ARG A 190 41.86 35.25 -20.58
N GLU A 191 41.84 35.10 -19.26
CA GLU A 191 43.02 35.01 -18.40
C GLU A 191 43.82 33.73 -18.68
N LEU A 192 43.14 32.58 -18.76
CA LEU A 192 43.76 31.31 -19.17
C LEU A 192 44.37 31.40 -20.56
N GLY A 193 43.70 32.07 -21.50
CA GLY A 193 44.22 32.30 -22.85
C GLY A 193 45.49 33.16 -22.88
N ARG A 194 45.62 34.16 -22.00
CA ARG A 194 46.86 34.94 -21.85
C ARG A 194 47.98 34.12 -21.23
N LYS A 195 47.65 33.31 -20.22
CA LYS A 195 48.61 32.41 -19.55
C LYS A 195 49.18 31.35 -20.50
N MET A 196 48.35 30.81 -21.40
CA MET A 196 48.78 29.86 -22.44
C MET A 196 49.65 30.51 -23.53
N ARG A 197 49.54 31.82 -23.74
CA ARG A 197 50.35 32.60 -24.70
C ARG A 197 51.66 33.14 -24.10
N GLY A 198 51.90 32.92 -22.81
CA GLY A 198 53.13 33.38 -22.13
C GLY A 198 53.19 34.89 -21.89
N GLU A 199 52.06 35.60 -21.92
CA GLU A 199 51.99 37.06 -21.70
C GLU A 199 51.94 37.46 -20.21
N VAL A 200 52.11 36.52 -19.29
CA VAL A 200 52.10 36.71 -17.83
C VAL A 200 53.16 35.84 -17.17
#